data_AF-A0A1F8N150-F1
#
_entry.id   AF-A0A1F8N150-F1
#
_cell.length_a   1.000
_cell.length_b   1.000
_cell.length_c   1.000
_cell.angle_alpha   90.00
_cell.angle_beta   90.00
_cell.angle_gamma   90.00
#
_symmetry.space_group_name_H-M   'P 1'
#
loop_
_entity.id
_entity.type
_entity.pdbx_description
1 polymer ?
#
loop_
_entity_poly.entity_id
_entity_poly.type
_entity_poly.pdbx_seq_one_letter_code
_entity_poly.pdbx_strand_id
1 'polypeptide(L)' 'MEVEKEKLRVLLNHWVQHNREHAQEFTHWAEKVEGLGQAAVSDEMMQAAQQMDKANEFLLAALKRLKEG' A
#
# COMPACT_ATOMS: atom_id res chain seq x y z
N MET A 1 2.95 -11.53 -24.72
CA MET A 1 4.16 -11.57 -23.86
C MET A 1 4.70 -10.18 -23.56
N GLU A 2 5.28 -9.44 -24.51
CA GLU A 2 5.83 -8.09 -24.21
C GLU A 2 4.77 -7.06 -23.80
N VAL A 3 3.61 -7.06 -24.47
CA VAL A 3 2.49 -6.16 -24.11
C VAL A 3 1.95 -6.44 -22.70
N GLU A 4 1.96 -7.70 -22.27
CA GLU A 4 1.50 -8.10 -20.93
C GLU A 4 2.53 -7.72 -19.87
N LYS A 5 3.84 -7.89 -20.14
CA LYS A 5 4.91 -7.41 -19.26
C LYS A 5 4.82 -5.90 -19.05
N GLU A 6 4.64 -5.12 -20.11
CA GLU A 6 4.53 -3.66 -20.01
C GLU A 6 3.26 -3.24 -19.26
N LYS A 7 2.13 -3.89 -19.53
CA LYS A 7 0.89 -3.67 -18.78
C LYS A 7 1.08 -3.96 -17.29
N LEU A 8 1.74 -5.07 -16.94
CA LEU A 8 2.03 -5.42 -15.55
C LEU A 8 2.96 -4.39 -14.89
N ARG A 9 3.96 -3.87 -15.62
CA ARG A 9 4.83 -2.79 -15.13
C ARG A 9 4.02 -1.54 -14.72
N VAL A 10 3.07 -1.13 -15.54
CA VAL A 10 2.19 0.00 -15.25
C VAL A 10 1.31 -0.28 -14.03
N LEU A 11 0.70 -1.47 -13.96
CA LEU A 11 -0.16 -1.87 -12.85
C LEU A 11 0.59 -1.91 -11.52
N LEU A 12 1.81 -2.46 -11.48
CA LEU A 12 2.61 -2.53 -10.25
C LEU A 12 2.92 -1.12 -9.69
N ASN A 13 3.27 -0.16 -10.56
CA ASN A 13 3.49 1.22 -10.12
C ASN A 13 2.19 1.88 -9.62
N HIS A 14 1.09 1.65 -10.34
CA HIS A 14 -0.23 2.18 -9.96
C HIS A 14 -0.69 1.65 -8.59
N TRP A 15 -0.57 0.35 -8.33
CA TRP A 15 -0.94 -0.24 -7.05
C TRP A 15 -0.07 0.27 -5.89
N VAL A 16 1.24 0.42 -6.10
CA VAL A 16 2.12 1.00 -5.07
C VAL A 16 1.70 2.44 -4.73
N GLN A 17 1.37 3.25 -5.73
CA GLN A 17 0.87 4.59 -5.49
C GLN A 17 -0.46 4.56 -4.71
N HIS A 18 -1.41 3.76 -5.16
CA HIS A 18 -2.74 3.70 -4.56
C HIS A 18 -2.71 3.18 -3.12
N ASN A 19 -1.88 2.17 -2.84
CA ASN A 19 -1.67 1.66 -1.48
C ASN A 19 -1.09 2.74 -0.56
N ARG A 20 -0.21 3.62 -1.04
CA ARG A 20 0.31 4.75 -0.25
C ARG A 20 -0.78 5.77 0.06
N GLU A 21 -1.65 6.06 -0.91
CA GLU A 21 -2.81 6.95 -0.70
C GLU A 21 -3.76 6.35 0.36
N HIS A 22 -4.04 5.05 0.30
CA HIS A 22 -4.82 4.36 1.32
C HIS A 22 -4.15 4.33 2.69
N ALA A 23 -2.85 4.03 2.76
CA ALA A 23 -2.10 4.03 4.02
C ALA A 23 -2.16 5.41 4.69
N GLN A 24 -2.01 6.50 3.92
CA GLN A 24 -2.13 7.86 4.42
C GLN A 24 -3.56 8.16 4.93
N GLU A 25 -4.59 7.74 4.20
CA GLU A 25 -5.98 7.93 4.60
C GLU A 25 -6.31 7.16 5.88
N PHE A 26 -5.85 5.91 5.99
CA PHE A 26 -6.06 5.08 7.19
C PHE A 26 -5.37 5.69 8.41
N THR A 27 -4.12 6.13 8.28
CA THR A 27 -3.37 6.81 9.34
C THR A 27 -4.08 8.08 9.81
N HIS A 28 -4.53 8.93 8.87
CA HIS A 28 -5.26 10.17 9.20
C HIS A 28 -6.56 9.91 9.97
N TRP A 29 -7.28 8.84 9.63
CA TRP A 29 -8.50 8.48 10.35
C TRP A 29 -8.22 7.77 11.68
N ALA A 30 -7.15 6.98 11.78
CA ALA A 30 -6.70 6.36 13.01
C ALA A 30 -6.45 7.42 14.10
N GLU A 31 -5.71 8.47 13.76
CA GLU A 31 -5.44 9.61 14.66
C GLU A 31 -6.73 10.30 15.14
N LYS A 32 -7.72 10.46 14.24
CA LYS A 32 -9.02 11.05 14.60
C LYS A 32 -9.80 10.17 15.56
N VAL A 33 -9.90 8.86 15.30
CA VAL A 33 -10.70 7.95 16.14
C VAL A 33 -10.04 7.69 17.49
N GLU A 34 -8.71 7.76 17.56
CA GLU A 34 -7.99 7.78 18.83
C GLU A 34 -8.39 8.99 19.68
N GLY A 35 -8.48 10.18 19.07
CA GLY A 35 -8.98 11.39 19.72
C GLY A 35 -10.44 11.30 20.21
N LEU A 36 -11.22 10.33 19.71
CA LEU A 36 -12.57 10.00 20.16
C LEU A 36 -12.60 8.91 21.25
N GLY A 37 -11.44 8.50 21.77
CA GLY A 37 -11.32 7.46 22.80
C GLY A 37 -11.41 6.03 22.28
N GLN A 38 -11.34 5.83 20.96
CA GLN A 38 -11.44 4.51 20.30
C GLN A 38 -10.04 3.95 19.98
N ALA A 39 -9.19 3.81 21.00
CA ALA A 39 -7.79 3.39 20.83
C ALA A 39 -7.65 2.05 20.07
N ALA A 40 -8.45 1.04 20.41
CA ALA A 40 -8.39 -0.26 19.72
C ALA A 40 -8.73 -0.17 18.22
N VAL A 41 -9.66 0.72 17.84
CA VAL A 41 -9.99 0.94 16.42
C VAL A 41 -8.84 1.66 15.71
N SER A 42 -8.24 2.66 16.36
CA SER A 42 -7.04 3.34 15.85
C SER A 42 -5.91 2.34 15.59
N ASP A 43 -5.65 1.44 16.54
CA ASP A 43 -4.61 0.41 16.42
C ASP A 43 -4.84 -0.49 15.21
N GLU A 44 -6.07 -0.98 15.00
CA GLU A 44 -6.41 -1.81 13.84
C GLU A 44 -6.24 -1.06 12.51
N MET A 45 -6.62 0.22 12.46
CA MET A 45 -6.44 1.06 11.27
C MET A 45 -4.96 1.35 10.98
N MET A 46 -4.17 1.59 12.01
CA MET A 46 -2.72 1.78 11.88
C MET A 46 -2.04 0.48 11.40
N GLN A 47 -2.48 -0.68 11.89
CA GLN A 47 -2.02 -1.97 11.38
C GLN A 47 -2.38 -2.15 9.90
N ALA A 48 -3.58 -1.75 9.47
CA ALA A 48 -3.95 -1.80 8.05
C ALA A 48 -3.02 -0.94 7.18
N ALA A 49 -2.67 0.28 7.63
CA ALA A 49 -1.70 1.12 6.95
C ALA A 49 -0.32 0.45 6.83
N GLN A 50 0.17 -0.16 7.91
CA GLN A 50 1.44 -0.89 7.90
C GLN A 50 1.44 -2.10 6.94
N GLN A 51 0.31 -2.80 6.81
CA GLN A 51 0.20 -3.90 5.85
C GLN A 51 0.20 -3.40 4.40
N MET A 52 -0.33 -2.20 4.12
CA MET A 52 -0.20 -1.58 2.79
C MET A 52 1.26 -1.30 2.45
N ASP A 53 2.05 -0.81 3.41
CA ASP A 53 3.49 -0.59 3.19
C ASP A 53 4.24 -1.90 2.94
N LYS A 54 3.94 -2.97 3.69
CA LYS A 54 4.51 -4.31 3.41
C LYS A 54 4.11 -4.82 2.03
N ALA A 55 2.86 -4.64 1.63
CA ALA A 55 2.43 -5.00 0.27
C ALA A 55 3.25 -4.23 -0.78
N ASN A 56 3.52 -2.95 -0.56
CA ASN A 56 4.35 -2.14 -1.44
C ASN A 56 5.79 -2.67 -1.58
N GLU A 57 6.40 -3.17 -0.51
CA GLU A 57 7.73 -3.80 -0.57
C GLU A 57 7.74 -4.99 -1.55
N PHE A 58 6.75 -5.88 -1.46
CA PHE A 58 6.63 -7.02 -2.36
C PHE A 58 6.33 -6.61 -3.80
N LEU A 59 5.46 -5.62 -4.00
CA LEU A 59 5.13 -5.10 -5.34
C LEU A 59 6.33 -4.43 -6.01
N LEU A 60 7.12 -3.66 -5.26
CA LEU A 60 8.36 -3.06 -5.75
C LEU A 60 9.42 -4.11 -6.07
N ALA A 61 9.53 -5.17 -5.25
CA ALA A 61 10.41 -6.30 -5.53
C ALA A 61 9.98 -7.04 -6.80
N ALA A 62 8.68 -7.24 -7.01
CA ALA A 62 8.14 -7.82 -8.24
C ALA A 62 8.45 -6.94 -9.46
N LEU A 63 8.26 -5.63 -9.34
CA LEU A 63 8.58 -4.66 -10.40
C LEU A 63 10.08 -4.68 -10.75
N LYS A 64 10.96 -4.83 -9.75
CA LYS A 64 12.40 -4.94 -9.96
C LYS A 64 12.74 -6.20 -10.75
N ARG A 65 12.25 -7.37 -10.31
CA ARG A 65 12.49 -8.66 -10.99
C ARG A 65 11.94 -8.68 -12.42
N LEU A 66 10.79 -8.04 -12.65
CA LEU A 66 10.18 -7.92 -13.98
C LEU A 66 11.06 -7.12 -14.96
N LYS A 67 11.91 -6.20 -14.48
CA LYS A 67 12.84 -5.43 -15.31
C LYS A 67 14.17 -6.16 -15.57
N GLU A 68 14.51 -7.14 -14.73
CA GLU A 68 15.77 -7.88 -14.80
C GLU A 68 15.71 -9.09 -15.75
N GLY A 69 14.52 -9.47 -16.26
CA GLY A 69 14.31 -10.61 -17.17
C GLY A 69 13.35 -10.37 -18.31
#